data_AF-A0A0Q5L580-F1
#
_entry.id   AF-A0A0Q5L580-F1
#
_cell.length_a   1.000
_cell.length_b   1.000
_cell.length_c   1.000
_cell.angle_alpha   90.00
_cell.angle_beta   90.00
_cell.angle_gamma   90.00
#
_symmetry.space_group_name_H-M   'P 1'
#
loop_
_entity.id
_entity.type
_entity.pdbx_description
1 polymer ?
#
loop_
_entity_poly.entity_id
_entity_poly.type
_entity_poly.pdbx_seq_one_letter_code
_entity_poly.pdbx_strand_id
1 'polypeptide(L)'
;MSASPDNDRTPDFFDKLIEETPRENPREQSGFTASFRGYDKAEVDSALSTLRNQLQQAKADLAATEARHEDAVEALRDEERIAREDLEAELLAAKAKAVETEAQVATLTNELVDTPRADGQEAPSREQFEAILRVAEEQANVLIQNAAVQADRLMAAAREEVTTRRAEADADVTRIIAQAQHDADQVRLKIDTEYTSHEATLEREAAHAAEKVHQATQEATAIRTEAEKGAAALRSLVTRETTQLRADAEREVREMNARVLEFEETLTRRQDDAQQEFLVLHNQAVAHAERITTDANEQVAASLDHAQRISGKADDYERLMRSQAQTIEADAQVRARDTLDRARVKSQKIVDSVTSHTSTVLRDAEDQARQLRWQQQQLASFMAEVRELIRPDGIFSDEAPTLGTVATAADAEEDADLDTVDAELIDDTEADDTDATDEPASEFRGDEALDDELLDDDAETIDGKITIEVVESDEKASR
;
A
#
# COMPACT_ATOMS: atom_id res chain seq x y z
N MET A 1 24.28 -85.66 -66.17
CA MET A 1 22.98 -85.00 -65.92
C MET A 1 22.15 -85.95 -65.10
N SER A 2 21.83 -85.56 -63.86
CA SER A 2 21.01 -86.31 -62.91
C SER A 2 20.50 -85.27 -61.91
N ALA A 3 19.18 -85.16 -61.75
CA ALA A 3 18.55 -84.06 -61.04
C ALA A 3 18.63 -84.21 -59.51
N SER A 4 18.52 -83.08 -58.81
CA SER A 4 18.17 -83.06 -57.39
C SER A 4 16.74 -83.60 -57.18
N PRO A 5 16.45 -84.29 -56.07
CA PRO A 5 15.12 -84.30 -55.51
C PRO A 5 14.88 -82.99 -54.73
N ASP A 6 13.71 -82.39 -54.88
CA ASP A 6 13.30 -81.27 -54.03
C ASP A 6 13.04 -81.77 -52.59
N ASN A 7 13.44 -80.96 -51.62
CA ASN A 7 13.26 -81.23 -50.19
C ASN A 7 12.11 -80.38 -49.67
N ASP A 8 10.87 -80.75 -50.05
CA ASP A 8 9.63 -80.18 -49.51
C ASP A 8 9.51 -80.50 -48.02
N ARG A 9 10.15 -79.68 -47.19
CA ARG A 9 9.88 -79.59 -45.77
C ARG A 9 8.84 -78.51 -45.56
N THR A 10 7.66 -78.90 -45.10
CA THR A 10 6.67 -77.98 -44.55
C THR A 10 7.33 -77.09 -43.50
N PRO A 11 7.15 -75.75 -43.54
CA PRO A 11 7.78 -74.86 -42.57
C PRO A 11 7.27 -75.19 -41.17
N ASP A 12 8.20 -75.41 -40.24
CA ASP A 12 7.90 -75.86 -38.89
C ASP A 12 7.04 -74.85 -38.13
N PHE A 13 6.19 -75.38 -37.24
CA PHE A 13 5.33 -74.58 -36.35
C PHE A 13 6.11 -73.52 -35.56
N PHE A 14 7.35 -73.83 -35.18
CA PHE A 14 8.24 -72.90 -34.47
C PHE A 14 8.66 -71.69 -35.32
N ASP A 15 8.88 -71.85 -36.62
CA ASP A 15 9.33 -70.75 -37.48
C ASP A 15 8.20 -69.70 -37.63
N LYS A 16 6.97 -70.19 -37.81
CA LYS A 16 5.76 -69.34 -37.76
C LYS A 16 5.55 -68.68 -36.41
N LEU A 17 5.76 -69.42 -35.30
CA LEU A 17 5.63 -68.85 -33.96
C LEU A 17 6.69 -67.76 -33.68
N ILE A 18 7.86 -67.83 -34.32
CA ILE A 18 8.90 -66.80 -34.26
C ILE A 18 8.55 -65.60 -35.15
N GLU A 19 7.97 -65.81 -36.34
CA GLU A 19 7.50 -64.72 -37.22
C GLU A 19 6.23 -64.01 -36.70
N GLU A 20 5.31 -64.72 -36.03
CA GLU A 20 4.12 -64.11 -35.40
C GLU A 20 4.42 -63.35 -34.10
N THR A 21 5.67 -63.37 -33.59
CA THR A 21 6.03 -62.43 -32.50
C THR A 21 6.02 -60.99 -33.03
N PRO A 22 5.19 -60.08 -32.47
CA PRO A 22 5.16 -58.70 -32.95
C PRO A 22 6.46 -57.98 -32.56
N ARG A 23 7.39 -57.88 -33.52
CA ARG A 23 8.68 -57.17 -33.42
C ARG A 23 8.53 -55.63 -33.38
N GLU A 24 7.57 -55.15 -32.60
CA GLU A 24 7.30 -53.74 -32.33
C GLU A 24 6.45 -53.61 -31.03
N ASN A 25 6.94 -54.19 -29.93
CA ASN A 25 6.43 -53.89 -28.59
C ASN A 25 7.29 -52.75 -27.98
N PRO A 26 6.74 -51.55 -27.70
CA PRO A 26 7.48 -50.42 -27.13
C PRO A 26 7.81 -50.59 -25.62
N ARG A 27 8.10 -51.82 -25.19
CA ARG A 27 8.37 -52.21 -23.79
C ARG A 27 9.77 -51.80 -23.29
N GLU A 28 10.59 -51.19 -24.15
CA GLU A 28 11.94 -50.70 -23.79
C GLU A 28 11.92 -49.39 -22.98
N GLN A 29 10.74 -48.82 -22.71
CA GLN A 29 10.56 -47.75 -21.72
C GLN A 29 10.21 -48.37 -20.35
N SER A 30 11.18 -49.06 -19.74
CA SER A 30 10.99 -49.86 -18.52
C SER A 30 10.99 -49.04 -17.21
N GLY A 31 10.21 -47.95 -17.17
CA GLY A 31 10.09 -47.12 -15.99
C GLY A 31 9.06 -46.01 -16.16
N PHE A 32 8.06 -45.99 -15.28
CA PHE A 32 7.05 -44.94 -15.23
C PHE A 32 7.70 -43.57 -15.00
N THR A 33 7.17 -42.53 -15.66
CA THR A 33 7.63 -41.16 -15.48
C THR A 33 7.44 -40.68 -14.04
N ALA A 34 8.40 -39.93 -13.51
CA ALA A 34 8.41 -39.49 -12.12
C ALA A 34 7.93 -38.03 -12.01
N SER A 35 6.74 -37.83 -11.45
CA SER A 35 6.21 -36.52 -11.06
C SER A 35 6.80 -36.04 -9.72
N PHE A 36 6.53 -34.78 -9.37
CA PHE A 36 7.07 -34.11 -8.17
C PHE A 36 6.69 -34.77 -6.81
N ARG A 37 5.84 -35.81 -6.80
CA ARG A 37 5.48 -36.58 -5.59
C ARG A 37 5.46 -38.12 -5.78
N GLY A 38 6.01 -38.63 -6.89
CA GLY A 38 5.99 -40.07 -7.23
C GLY A 38 5.67 -40.33 -8.70
N TYR A 39 5.51 -41.58 -9.10
CA TYR A 39 5.19 -41.94 -10.49
C TYR A 39 3.90 -41.28 -11.01
N ASP A 40 3.82 -41.02 -12.32
CA ASP A 40 2.59 -40.53 -12.95
C ASP A 40 1.47 -41.57 -12.79
N LYS A 41 0.42 -41.17 -12.07
CA LYS A 41 -0.74 -42.00 -11.80
C LYS A 41 -1.46 -42.41 -13.11
N ALA A 42 -1.57 -41.52 -14.09
CA ALA A 42 -2.28 -41.82 -15.34
C ALA A 42 -1.54 -42.90 -16.15
N GLU A 43 -0.21 -42.82 -16.19
CA GLU A 43 0.64 -43.82 -16.82
C GLU A 43 0.52 -45.17 -16.11
N VAL A 44 0.67 -45.19 -14.78
CA VAL A 44 0.54 -46.40 -13.94
C VAL A 44 -0.85 -47.03 -14.04
N ASP A 45 -1.93 -46.25 -13.93
CA ASP A 45 -3.30 -46.76 -14.04
C ASP A 45 -3.59 -47.30 -15.45
N SER A 46 -3.04 -46.68 -16.50
CA SER A 46 -3.15 -47.19 -17.88
C SER A 46 -2.46 -48.55 -18.03
N ALA A 47 -1.21 -48.69 -17.58
CA ALA A 47 -0.46 -49.95 -17.63
C ALA A 47 -1.11 -51.05 -16.78
N LEU A 48 -1.63 -50.71 -15.60
CA LEU A 48 -2.40 -51.63 -14.76
C LEU A 48 -3.72 -52.05 -15.42
N SER A 49 -4.39 -51.17 -16.17
CA SER A 49 -5.58 -51.54 -16.96
C SER A 49 -5.22 -52.51 -18.10
N THR A 50 -4.13 -52.25 -18.82
CA THR A 50 -3.61 -53.11 -19.89
C THR A 50 -3.22 -54.49 -19.35
N LEU A 51 -2.53 -54.54 -18.20
CA LEU A 51 -2.14 -55.79 -17.56
C LEU A 51 -3.35 -56.60 -17.04
N ARG A 52 -4.38 -55.93 -16.48
CA ARG A 52 -5.64 -56.59 -16.10
C ARG A 52 -6.36 -57.18 -17.31
N ASN A 53 -6.42 -56.46 -18.42
CA ASN A 53 -7.01 -56.94 -19.67
C ASN A 53 -6.22 -58.14 -20.25
N GLN A 54 -4.89 -58.08 -20.24
CA GLN A 54 -4.02 -59.20 -20.66
C GLN A 54 -4.19 -60.43 -19.77
N LEU A 55 -4.31 -60.25 -18.45
CA LEU A 55 -4.57 -61.33 -17.49
C LEU A 55 -5.97 -61.94 -17.66
N GLN A 56 -6.98 -61.12 -17.96
CA GLN A 56 -8.33 -61.59 -18.28
C GLN A 56 -8.37 -62.38 -19.60
N GLN A 57 -7.67 -61.90 -20.64
CA GLN A 57 -7.52 -62.60 -21.92
C GLN A 57 -6.82 -63.95 -21.72
N ALA A 58 -5.65 -63.97 -21.06
CA ALA A 58 -4.91 -65.21 -20.80
C ALA A 58 -5.72 -66.24 -19.97
N LYS A 59 -6.61 -65.79 -19.08
CA LYS A 59 -7.56 -66.69 -18.38
C LYS A 59 -8.66 -67.24 -19.29
N ALA A 60 -9.18 -66.44 -20.21
CA ALA A 60 -10.15 -66.90 -21.20
C ALA A 60 -9.52 -67.90 -22.18
N ASP A 61 -8.29 -67.64 -22.62
CA ASP A 61 -7.53 -68.55 -23.48
C ASP A 61 -7.18 -69.86 -22.77
N LEU A 62 -6.77 -69.81 -21.49
CA LEU A 62 -6.54 -70.99 -20.66
C LEU A 62 -7.81 -71.85 -20.56
N ALA A 63 -8.94 -71.27 -20.16
CA ALA A 63 -10.21 -71.98 -20.06
C ALA A 63 -10.67 -72.56 -21.41
N ALA A 64 -10.39 -71.87 -22.52
CA ALA A 64 -10.66 -72.37 -23.87
C ALA A 64 -9.70 -73.50 -24.30
N THR A 65 -8.47 -73.57 -23.76
CA THR A 65 -7.57 -74.73 -23.96
C THR A 65 -7.94 -75.91 -23.06
N GLU A 66 -8.38 -75.66 -21.82
CA GLU A 66 -8.86 -76.69 -20.90
C GLU A 66 -10.09 -77.39 -21.46
N ALA A 67 -11.10 -76.64 -21.93
CA ALA A 67 -12.30 -77.21 -22.56
C ALA A 67 -11.96 -78.09 -23.79
N ARG A 68 -11.09 -77.63 -24.70
CA ARG A 68 -10.65 -78.43 -25.86
C ARG A 68 -9.91 -79.71 -25.45
N HIS A 69 -9.21 -79.69 -24.32
CA HIS A 69 -8.54 -80.87 -23.78
C HIS A 69 -9.54 -81.85 -23.15
N GLU A 70 -10.58 -81.36 -22.47
CA GLU A 70 -11.68 -82.20 -21.99
C GLU A 70 -12.44 -82.85 -23.16
N ASP A 71 -12.81 -82.08 -24.19
CA ASP A 71 -13.43 -82.59 -25.44
C ASP A 71 -12.57 -83.70 -26.09
N ALA A 72 -11.27 -83.48 -26.21
CA ALA A 72 -10.34 -84.44 -26.82
C ALA A 72 -10.17 -85.72 -25.97
N VAL A 73 -10.20 -85.60 -24.64
CA VAL A 73 -10.16 -86.75 -23.72
C VAL A 73 -11.47 -87.54 -23.74
N GLU A 74 -12.62 -86.89 -23.94
CA GLU A 74 -13.90 -87.60 -24.14
C GLU A 74 -13.93 -88.34 -25.48
N ALA A 75 -13.49 -87.70 -26.58
CA ALA A 75 -13.37 -88.35 -27.89
C ALA A 75 -12.49 -89.62 -27.85
N LEU A 76 -11.30 -89.55 -27.23
CA LEU A 76 -10.41 -90.70 -27.08
C LEU A 76 -11.00 -91.83 -26.22
N ARG A 77 -11.84 -91.52 -25.22
CA ARG A 77 -12.56 -92.52 -24.42
C ARG A 77 -13.66 -93.21 -25.21
N ASP A 78 -14.31 -92.49 -26.12
CA ASP A 78 -15.34 -93.03 -27.00
C ASP A 78 -14.74 -93.92 -28.10
N GLU A 79 -13.59 -93.55 -28.67
CA GLU A 79 -12.81 -94.41 -29.56
C GLU A 79 -12.34 -95.71 -28.86
N GLU A 80 -11.78 -95.59 -27.65
CA GLU A 80 -11.41 -96.74 -26.80
C GLU A 80 -12.61 -97.65 -26.46
N ARG A 81 -13.81 -97.07 -26.25
CA ARG A 81 -15.02 -97.86 -26.00
C ARG A 81 -15.43 -98.66 -27.23
N ILE A 82 -15.49 -98.02 -28.40
CA ILE A 82 -15.87 -98.68 -29.66
C ILE A 82 -14.88 -99.81 -30.00
N ALA A 83 -13.57 -99.56 -29.89
CA ALA A 83 -12.55 -100.56 -30.16
C ALA A 83 -12.65 -101.80 -29.23
N ARG A 84 -13.12 -101.62 -27.98
CA ARG A 84 -13.37 -102.74 -27.06
C ARG A 84 -14.64 -103.50 -27.40
N GLU A 85 -15.71 -102.82 -27.78
CA GLU A 85 -16.97 -103.44 -28.22
C GLU A 85 -16.75 -104.31 -29.48
N ASP A 86 -15.96 -103.83 -30.44
CA ASP A 86 -15.54 -104.60 -31.62
C ASP A 86 -14.70 -105.83 -31.26
N LEU A 87 -13.69 -105.68 -30.39
CA LEU A 87 -12.84 -106.81 -29.94
C LEU A 87 -13.62 -107.86 -29.14
N GLU A 88 -14.61 -107.45 -28.33
CA GLU A 88 -15.50 -108.39 -27.65
C GLU A 88 -16.40 -109.15 -28.64
N ALA A 89 -16.89 -108.48 -29.70
CA ALA A 89 -17.65 -109.12 -30.77
C ALA A 89 -16.79 -110.13 -31.56
N GLU A 90 -15.53 -109.81 -31.87
CA GLU A 90 -14.60 -110.76 -32.50
C GLU A 90 -14.33 -111.99 -31.61
N LEU A 91 -14.13 -111.78 -30.29
CA LEU A 91 -13.93 -112.88 -29.34
C LEU A 91 -15.16 -113.78 -29.20
N LEU A 92 -16.37 -113.22 -29.29
CA LEU A 92 -17.61 -114.01 -29.34
C LEU A 92 -17.74 -114.80 -30.65
N ALA A 93 -17.41 -114.19 -31.79
CA ALA A 93 -17.41 -114.87 -33.08
C ALA A 93 -16.36 -116.00 -33.16
N ALA A 94 -15.19 -115.81 -32.56
CA ALA A 94 -14.15 -116.85 -32.45
C ALA A 94 -14.61 -118.03 -31.58
N LYS A 95 -15.24 -117.76 -30.43
CA LYS A 95 -15.82 -118.80 -29.55
C LYS A 95 -16.94 -119.57 -30.24
N ALA A 96 -17.81 -118.88 -30.99
CA ALA A 96 -18.88 -119.54 -31.76
C ALA A 96 -18.31 -120.53 -32.80
N LYS A 97 -17.27 -120.13 -33.54
CA LYS A 97 -16.57 -121.02 -34.50
C LYS A 97 -15.92 -122.22 -33.81
N ALA A 98 -15.33 -122.05 -32.63
CA ALA A 98 -14.76 -123.15 -31.87
C ALA A 98 -15.83 -124.19 -31.50
N VAL A 99 -16.96 -123.76 -30.93
CA VAL A 99 -18.10 -124.63 -30.60
C VAL A 99 -18.70 -125.29 -31.86
N GLU A 100 -18.74 -124.59 -32.99
CA GLU A 100 -19.16 -125.18 -34.27
C GLU A 100 -18.19 -126.31 -34.70
N THR A 101 -16.88 -126.11 -34.62
CA THR A 101 -15.90 -127.16 -34.95
C THR A 101 -15.94 -128.34 -33.98
N GLU A 102 -16.18 -128.11 -32.68
CA GLU A 102 -16.42 -129.18 -31.70
C GLU A 102 -17.69 -129.98 -32.04
N ALA A 103 -18.78 -129.29 -32.44
CA ALA A 103 -20.00 -129.93 -32.88
C ALA A 103 -19.81 -130.74 -34.18
N GLN A 104 -19.04 -130.23 -35.15
CA GLN A 104 -18.70 -130.96 -36.39
C GLN A 104 -17.87 -132.21 -36.09
N VAL A 105 -16.91 -132.14 -35.16
CA VAL A 105 -16.15 -133.32 -34.69
C VAL A 105 -17.09 -134.32 -33.99
N ALA A 106 -18.04 -133.86 -33.18
CA ALA A 106 -19.04 -134.73 -32.55
C ALA A 106 -19.99 -135.39 -33.57
N THR A 107 -20.44 -134.68 -34.61
CA THR A 107 -21.27 -135.28 -35.67
C THR A 107 -20.48 -136.31 -36.49
N LEU A 108 -19.23 -136.02 -36.86
CA LEU A 108 -18.37 -136.98 -37.57
C LEU A 108 -18.06 -138.22 -36.70
N THR A 109 -17.93 -138.04 -35.39
CA THR A 109 -17.77 -139.15 -34.44
C THR A 109 -19.03 -140.01 -34.37
N ASN A 110 -20.22 -139.39 -34.32
CA ASN A 110 -21.49 -140.11 -34.34
C ASN A 110 -21.74 -140.81 -35.68
N GLU A 111 -21.48 -140.17 -36.82
CA GLU A 111 -21.59 -140.81 -38.15
C GLU A 111 -20.67 -142.03 -38.26
N LEU A 112 -19.44 -141.95 -37.72
CA LEU A 112 -18.52 -143.09 -37.70
C LEU A 112 -19.06 -144.25 -36.84
N VAL A 113 -19.75 -143.96 -35.73
CA VAL A 113 -20.38 -144.95 -34.83
C VAL A 113 -21.67 -145.55 -35.42
N ASP A 114 -22.49 -144.72 -36.07
CA ASP A 114 -23.81 -145.10 -36.62
C ASP A 114 -23.75 -145.64 -38.06
N THR A 115 -22.57 -145.78 -38.68
CA THR A 115 -22.43 -146.44 -39.99
C THR A 115 -23.05 -147.85 -39.98
N PRO A 116 -24.14 -148.12 -40.74
CA PRO A 116 -24.80 -149.42 -40.68
C PRO A 116 -23.90 -150.50 -41.26
N ARG A 117 -23.56 -151.48 -40.42
CA ARG A 117 -22.68 -152.61 -40.76
C ARG A 117 -23.37 -153.55 -41.76
N ALA A 118 -23.22 -153.26 -43.05
CA ALA A 118 -23.90 -153.99 -44.13
C ALA A 118 -23.52 -155.48 -44.15
N ASP A 119 -24.54 -156.34 -44.29
CA ASP A 119 -24.38 -157.80 -44.30
C ASP A 119 -23.56 -158.33 -45.48
N GLY A 120 -22.86 -159.45 -45.27
CA GLY A 120 -22.37 -160.31 -46.35
C GLY A 120 -20.86 -160.26 -46.63
N GLN A 121 -20.10 -159.42 -45.92
CA GLN A 121 -18.64 -159.57 -45.81
C GLN A 121 -18.25 -159.76 -44.34
N GLU A 122 -17.22 -160.56 -44.11
CA GLU A 122 -16.88 -161.04 -42.76
C GLU A 122 -16.65 -159.86 -41.81
N ALA A 123 -17.43 -159.80 -40.73
CA ALA A 123 -17.14 -158.89 -39.64
C ALA A 123 -15.71 -159.19 -39.18
N PRO A 124 -14.79 -158.20 -39.19
CA PRO A 124 -13.39 -158.47 -38.91
C PRO A 124 -13.26 -159.26 -37.60
N SER A 125 -12.42 -160.30 -37.60
CA SER A 125 -12.28 -161.17 -36.43
C SER A 125 -11.92 -160.35 -35.19
N ARG A 126 -12.15 -160.89 -34.00
CA ARG A 126 -11.82 -160.17 -32.75
C ARG A 126 -10.33 -159.76 -32.73
N GLU A 127 -9.48 -160.61 -33.32
CA GLU A 127 -8.05 -160.39 -33.54
C GLU A 127 -7.77 -159.29 -34.58
N GLN A 128 -8.61 -159.14 -35.61
CA GLN A 128 -8.51 -158.05 -36.59
C GLN A 128 -9.01 -156.72 -36.02
N PHE A 129 -10.02 -156.71 -35.14
CA PHE A 129 -10.35 -155.51 -34.34
C PHE A 129 -9.26 -155.17 -33.34
N GLU A 130 -8.65 -156.15 -32.66
CA GLU A 130 -7.49 -155.93 -31.81
C GLU A 130 -6.26 -155.48 -32.61
N ALA A 131 -6.09 -155.92 -33.85
CA ALA A 131 -5.05 -155.44 -34.76
C ALA A 131 -5.31 -153.99 -35.22
N ILE A 132 -6.55 -153.66 -35.60
CA ILE A 132 -6.94 -152.29 -35.96
C ILE A 132 -6.83 -151.36 -34.75
N LEU A 133 -7.25 -151.81 -33.55
CA LEU A 133 -7.10 -151.05 -32.32
C LEU A 133 -5.64 -150.89 -31.90
N ARG A 134 -4.79 -151.92 -32.06
CA ARG A 134 -3.33 -151.80 -31.83
C ARG A 134 -2.69 -150.85 -32.83
N VAL A 135 -3.06 -150.88 -34.11
CA VAL A 135 -2.56 -149.94 -35.12
C VAL A 135 -3.08 -148.53 -34.84
N ALA A 136 -4.32 -148.36 -34.37
CA ALA A 136 -4.87 -147.08 -33.97
C ALA A 136 -4.25 -146.55 -32.66
N GLU A 137 -3.92 -147.42 -31.71
CA GLU A 137 -3.18 -147.11 -30.47
C GLU A 137 -1.74 -146.71 -30.79
N GLU A 138 -1.07 -147.42 -31.70
CA GLU A 138 0.28 -147.11 -32.15
C GLU A 138 0.31 -145.81 -32.98
N GLN A 139 -0.67 -145.59 -33.86
CA GLN A 139 -0.84 -144.31 -34.58
C GLN A 139 -1.21 -143.16 -33.63
N ALA A 140 -2.08 -143.37 -32.66
CA ALA A 140 -2.41 -142.36 -31.65
C ALA A 140 -1.20 -142.04 -30.77
N ASN A 141 -0.41 -143.04 -30.38
CA ASN A 141 0.84 -142.86 -29.64
C ASN A 141 1.88 -142.08 -30.48
N VAL A 142 2.01 -142.37 -31.79
CA VAL A 142 2.84 -141.60 -32.71
C VAL A 142 2.33 -140.15 -32.88
N LEU A 143 1.01 -139.94 -32.96
CA LEU A 143 0.41 -138.61 -33.04
C LEU A 143 0.59 -137.82 -31.73
N ILE A 144 0.44 -138.47 -30.56
CA ILE A 144 0.69 -137.88 -29.23
C ILE A 144 2.17 -137.53 -29.08
N GLN A 145 3.09 -138.40 -29.50
CA GLN A 145 4.53 -138.10 -29.50
C GLN A 145 4.88 -136.95 -30.46
N ASN A 146 4.27 -136.90 -31.64
CA ASN A 146 4.48 -135.81 -32.60
C ASN A 146 3.91 -134.48 -32.06
N ALA A 147 2.70 -134.51 -31.49
CA ALA A 147 2.07 -133.36 -30.84
C ALA A 147 2.87 -132.88 -29.62
N ALA A 148 3.42 -133.78 -28.80
CA ALA A 148 4.31 -133.43 -27.70
C ALA A 148 5.60 -132.77 -28.22
N VAL A 149 6.26 -133.34 -29.24
CA VAL A 149 7.45 -132.74 -29.86
C VAL A 149 7.15 -131.40 -30.54
N GLN A 150 5.94 -131.20 -31.10
CA GLN A 150 5.51 -129.90 -31.62
C GLN A 150 5.23 -128.90 -30.51
N ALA A 151 4.58 -129.32 -29.42
CA ALA A 151 4.32 -128.49 -28.24
C ALA A 151 5.62 -128.07 -27.55
N ASP A 152 6.59 -128.98 -27.38
CA ASP A 152 7.91 -128.66 -26.83
C ASP A 152 8.68 -127.68 -27.73
N ARG A 153 8.60 -127.82 -29.06
CA ARG A 153 9.20 -126.87 -30.02
C ARG A 153 8.52 -125.50 -29.95
N LEU A 154 7.19 -125.45 -29.88
CA LEU A 154 6.43 -124.20 -29.77
C LEU A 154 6.71 -123.52 -28.42
N MET A 155 6.78 -124.28 -27.33
CA MET A 155 7.16 -123.78 -26.00
C MET A 155 8.62 -123.34 -25.93
N ALA A 156 9.53 -123.97 -26.66
CA ALA A 156 10.91 -123.51 -26.80
C ALA A 156 10.98 -122.20 -27.58
N ALA A 157 10.34 -122.12 -28.74
CA ALA A 157 10.29 -120.91 -29.57
C ALA A 157 9.61 -119.73 -28.84
N ALA A 158 8.50 -119.96 -28.14
CA ALA A 158 7.84 -118.93 -27.35
C ALA A 158 8.67 -118.47 -26.15
N ARG A 159 9.47 -119.36 -25.54
CA ARG A 159 10.45 -118.96 -24.50
C ARG A 159 11.58 -118.13 -25.09
N GLU A 160 12.09 -118.50 -26.26
CA GLU A 160 13.12 -117.76 -26.99
C GLU A 160 12.62 -116.36 -27.39
N GLU A 161 11.42 -116.27 -27.98
CA GLU A 161 10.72 -115.01 -28.31
C GLU A 161 10.51 -114.12 -27.07
N VAL A 162 10.11 -114.70 -25.93
CA VAL A 162 9.99 -113.97 -24.65
C VAL A 162 11.35 -113.50 -24.12
N THR A 163 12.44 -114.26 -24.28
CA THR A 163 13.78 -113.79 -23.92
C THR A 163 14.29 -112.69 -24.83
N THR A 164 14.04 -112.78 -26.14
CA THR A 164 14.39 -111.74 -27.12
C THR A 164 13.63 -110.45 -26.85
N ARG A 165 12.30 -110.51 -26.73
CA ARG A 165 11.47 -109.34 -26.39
C ARG A 165 11.85 -108.68 -25.06
N ARG A 166 12.31 -109.45 -24.07
CA ARG A 166 12.84 -108.90 -22.81
C ARG A 166 14.17 -108.20 -23.02
N ALA A 167 15.11 -108.81 -23.73
CA ALA A 167 16.39 -108.18 -24.04
C ALA A 167 16.24 -106.91 -24.89
N GLU A 168 15.28 -106.90 -25.83
CA GLU A 168 14.89 -105.72 -26.62
C GLU A 168 14.28 -104.63 -25.71
N ALA A 169 13.31 -104.96 -24.86
CA ALA A 169 12.69 -104.02 -23.93
C ALA A 169 13.69 -103.46 -22.89
N ASP A 170 14.59 -104.29 -22.35
CA ASP A 170 15.64 -103.87 -21.42
C ASP A 170 16.65 -102.91 -22.11
N ALA A 171 16.98 -103.18 -23.39
CA ALA A 171 17.82 -102.30 -24.20
C ALA A 171 17.13 -100.98 -24.57
N ASP A 172 15.82 -101.00 -24.86
CA ASP A 172 15.00 -99.83 -25.13
C ASP A 172 14.84 -98.95 -23.87
N VAL A 173 14.53 -99.55 -22.71
CA VAL A 173 14.50 -98.87 -21.41
C VAL A 173 15.84 -98.24 -21.10
N THR A 174 16.95 -98.96 -21.31
CA THR A 174 18.30 -98.42 -21.12
C THR A 174 18.57 -97.21 -22.03
N ARG A 175 18.13 -97.28 -23.30
CA ARG A 175 18.29 -96.18 -24.26
C ARG A 175 17.45 -94.95 -23.90
N ILE A 176 16.20 -95.16 -23.48
CA ILE A 176 15.29 -94.09 -23.04
C ILE A 176 15.83 -93.40 -21.78
N ILE A 177 16.34 -94.17 -20.81
CA ILE A 177 16.96 -93.61 -19.60
C ILE A 177 18.22 -92.80 -19.94
N ALA A 178 19.09 -93.32 -20.81
CA ALA A 178 20.31 -92.61 -21.23
C ALA A 178 19.99 -91.32 -22.01
N GLN A 179 18.98 -91.35 -22.88
CA GLN A 179 18.50 -90.16 -23.60
C GLN A 179 17.91 -89.13 -22.63
N ALA A 180 17.00 -89.52 -21.75
CA ALA A 180 16.38 -88.62 -20.78
C ALA A 180 17.39 -88.02 -19.78
N GLN A 181 18.45 -88.77 -19.42
CA GLN A 181 19.57 -88.24 -18.64
C GLN A 181 20.37 -87.19 -19.44
N HIS A 182 20.69 -87.48 -20.70
CA HIS A 182 21.41 -86.55 -21.56
C HIS A 182 20.61 -85.24 -21.78
N ASP A 183 19.31 -85.34 -22.04
CA ASP A 183 18.43 -84.19 -22.23
C ASP A 183 18.28 -83.37 -20.93
N ALA A 184 18.18 -84.03 -19.77
CA ALA A 184 18.17 -83.35 -18.48
C ALA A 184 19.48 -82.60 -18.18
N ASP A 185 20.63 -83.18 -18.53
CA ASP A 185 21.94 -82.54 -18.36
C ASP A 185 22.20 -81.43 -19.39
N GLN A 186 21.67 -81.54 -20.62
CA GLN A 186 21.64 -80.42 -21.58
C GLN A 186 20.79 -79.25 -21.04
N VAL A 187 19.60 -79.53 -20.51
CA VAL A 187 18.71 -78.50 -19.94
C VAL A 187 19.35 -77.82 -18.73
N ARG A 188 20.02 -78.58 -17.86
CA ARG A 188 20.83 -78.02 -16.75
C ARG A 188 21.94 -77.10 -17.24
N LEU A 189 22.78 -77.58 -18.15
CA LEU A 189 23.87 -76.77 -18.72
C LEU A 189 23.35 -75.49 -19.37
N LYS A 190 22.22 -75.58 -20.09
CA LYS A 190 21.56 -74.41 -20.65
C LYS A 190 21.13 -73.43 -19.56
N ILE A 191 20.41 -73.89 -18.52
CA ILE A 191 19.98 -73.06 -17.39
C ILE A 191 21.18 -72.40 -16.69
N ASP A 192 22.27 -73.13 -16.46
CA ASP A 192 23.49 -72.59 -15.83
C ASP A 192 24.15 -71.50 -16.70
N THR A 193 24.18 -71.67 -18.03
CA THR A 193 24.68 -70.63 -18.94
C THR A 193 23.76 -69.42 -19.06
N GLU A 194 22.43 -69.62 -19.06
CA GLU A 194 21.46 -68.52 -19.07
C GLU A 194 21.52 -67.76 -17.75
N TYR A 195 21.54 -68.45 -16.61
CA TYR A 195 21.67 -67.88 -15.27
C TYR A 195 22.93 -67.02 -15.12
N THR A 196 24.11 -67.57 -15.46
CA THR A 196 25.37 -66.82 -15.39
C THR A 196 25.42 -65.65 -16.37
N SER A 197 24.76 -65.75 -17.53
CA SER A 197 24.62 -64.62 -18.46
C SER A 197 23.74 -63.49 -17.87
N HIS A 198 22.65 -63.84 -17.18
CA HIS A 198 21.74 -62.91 -16.53
C HIS A 198 22.34 -62.27 -15.28
N GLU A 199 23.06 -63.04 -14.45
CA GLU A 199 23.85 -62.55 -13.33
C GLU A 199 24.88 -61.52 -13.83
N ALA A 200 25.63 -61.84 -14.88
CA ALA A 200 26.59 -60.93 -15.48
C ALA A 200 25.96 -59.69 -16.13
N THR A 201 24.71 -59.72 -16.59
CA THR A 201 23.99 -58.49 -17.02
C THR A 201 23.53 -57.65 -15.84
N LEU A 202 22.98 -58.28 -14.80
CA LEU A 202 22.54 -57.59 -13.58
C LEU A 202 23.70 -56.92 -12.85
N GLU A 203 24.88 -57.55 -12.79
CA GLU A 203 26.09 -56.92 -12.24
C GLU A 203 26.52 -55.68 -13.04
N ARG A 204 26.49 -55.76 -14.38
CA ARG A 204 26.80 -54.62 -15.26
C ARG A 204 25.79 -53.48 -15.11
N GLU A 205 24.50 -53.80 -15.01
CA GLU A 205 23.44 -52.82 -14.80
C GLU A 205 23.52 -52.17 -13.41
N ALA A 206 23.80 -52.96 -12.37
CA ALA A 206 24.01 -52.47 -11.01
C ALA A 206 25.25 -51.57 -10.91
N ALA A 207 26.36 -51.93 -11.56
CA ALA A 207 27.57 -51.12 -11.64
C ALA A 207 27.32 -49.78 -12.35
N HIS A 208 26.64 -49.81 -13.50
CA HIS A 208 26.25 -48.61 -14.26
C HIS A 208 25.24 -47.73 -13.52
N ALA A 209 24.32 -48.32 -12.76
CA ALA A 209 23.41 -47.59 -11.87
C ALA A 209 24.16 -46.94 -10.70
N ALA A 210 25.12 -47.65 -10.08
CA ALA A 210 25.97 -47.10 -9.03
C ALA A 210 26.88 -45.97 -9.54
N GLU A 211 27.43 -46.10 -10.75
CA GLU A 211 28.21 -45.05 -11.41
C GLU A 211 27.36 -43.81 -11.72
N LYS A 212 26.14 -43.98 -12.25
CA LYS A 212 25.18 -42.88 -12.44
C LYS A 212 24.80 -42.19 -11.13
N VAL A 213 24.55 -42.95 -10.06
CA VAL A 213 24.32 -42.38 -8.72
C VAL A 213 25.56 -41.61 -8.25
N HIS A 214 26.77 -42.15 -8.46
CA HIS A 214 27.99 -41.47 -8.08
C HIS A 214 28.19 -40.15 -8.85
N GLN A 215 28.04 -40.16 -10.18
CA GLN A 215 28.06 -38.96 -11.02
C GLN A 215 27.02 -37.93 -10.54
N ALA A 216 25.77 -38.33 -10.35
CA ALA A 216 24.71 -37.44 -9.87
C ALA A 216 25.02 -36.86 -8.48
N THR A 217 25.67 -37.62 -7.58
CA THR A 217 26.13 -37.07 -6.29
C THR A 217 27.28 -36.09 -6.43
N GLN A 218 28.23 -36.33 -7.35
CA GLN A 218 29.31 -35.38 -7.64
C GLN A 218 28.74 -34.07 -8.22
N GLU A 219 27.88 -34.15 -9.24
CA GLU A 219 27.20 -33.01 -9.84
C GLU A 219 26.37 -32.23 -8.82
N ALA A 220 25.59 -32.92 -7.97
CA ALA A 220 24.85 -32.29 -6.88
C ALA A 220 25.76 -31.59 -5.86
N THR A 221 26.97 -32.11 -5.59
CA THR A 221 27.94 -31.41 -4.73
C THR A 221 28.57 -30.21 -5.44
N ALA A 222 28.88 -30.31 -6.73
CA ALA A 222 29.40 -29.20 -7.53
C ALA A 222 28.40 -28.03 -7.54
N ILE A 223 27.14 -28.29 -7.91
CA ILE A 223 26.04 -27.33 -7.93
C ILE A 223 25.84 -26.68 -6.55
N ARG A 224 25.90 -27.45 -5.45
CA ARG A 224 25.84 -26.88 -4.09
C ARG A 224 26.99 -25.92 -3.82
N THR A 225 28.24 -26.31 -4.10
CA THR A 225 29.39 -25.41 -3.84
C THR A 225 29.38 -24.18 -4.75
N GLU A 226 28.80 -24.26 -5.95
CA GLU A 226 28.62 -23.11 -6.83
C GLU A 226 27.51 -22.18 -6.33
N ALA A 227 26.35 -22.73 -5.93
CA ALA A 227 25.27 -21.97 -5.30
C ALA A 227 25.72 -21.31 -3.98
N GLU A 228 26.53 -21.99 -3.16
CA GLU A 228 27.12 -21.43 -1.94
C GLU A 228 28.09 -20.27 -2.23
N LYS A 229 28.93 -20.39 -3.26
CA LYS A 229 29.81 -19.31 -3.74
C LYS A 229 29.00 -18.13 -4.29
N GLY A 230 27.98 -18.39 -5.09
CA GLY A 230 27.07 -17.38 -5.62
C GLY A 230 26.33 -16.64 -4.51
N ALA A 231 25.77 -17.37 -3.54
CA ALA A 231 25.13 -16.77 -2.37
C ALA A 231 26.12 -16.00 -1.48
N ALA A 232 27.38 -16.43 -1.37
CA ALA A 232 28.42 -15.68 -0.67
C ALA A 232 28.82 -14.40 -1.41
N ALA A 233 28.91 -14.44 -2.74
CA ALA A 233 29.16 -13.27 -3.58
C ALA A 233 28.01 -12.25 -3.49
N LEU A 234 26.75 -12.71 -3.57
CA LEU A 234 25.56 -11.86 -3.40
C LEU A 234 25.50 -11.25 -2.00
N ARG A 235 25.77 -12.02 -0.92
CA ARG A 235 25.88 -11.46 0.44
C ARG A 235 26.98 -10.39 0.52
N SER A 236 28.16 -10.64 -0.07
CA SER A 236 29.25 -9.68 -0.09
C SER A 236 28.88 -8.39 -0.85
N LEU A 237 28.23 -8.52 -2.01
CA LEU A 237 27.72 -7.40 -2.82
C LEU A 237 26.69 -6.57 -2.04
N VAL A 238 25.67 -7.21 -1.45
CA VAL A 238 24.64 -6.50 -0.65
C VAL A 238 25.25 -5.83 0.58
N THR A 239 26.23 -6.45 1.27
CA THR A 239 26.93 -5.78 2.38
C THR A 239 27.79 -4.60 1.91
N ARG A 240 28.32 -4.63 0.69
CA ARG A 240 29.06 -3.51 0.11
C ARG A 240 28.14 -2.37 -0.32
N GLU A 241 27.02 -2.67 -0.94
CA GLU A 241 26.02 -1.68 -1.36
C GLU A 241 25.36 -1.02 -0.15
N THR A 242 24.96 -1.78 0.88
CA THR A 242 24.37 -1.21 2.10
C THR A 242 25.35 -0.37 2.91
N THR A 243 26.63 -0.76 2.99
CA THR A 243 27.67 0.09 3.63
C THR A 243 28.01 1.32 2.79
N GLN A 244 27.98 1.23 1.45
CA GLN A 244 28.12 2.39 0.56
C GLN A 244 26.95 3.36 0.71
N LEU A 245 25.71 2.91 0.55
CA LEU A 245 24.49 3.72 0.72
C LEU A 245 24.44 4.39 2.10
N ARG A 246 24.87 3.69 3.15
CA ARG A 246 25.02 4.28 4.49
C ARG A 246 26.08 5.39 4.50
N ALA A 247 27.23 5.19 3.88
CA ALA A 247 28.29 6.20 3.81
C ALA A 247 27.96 7.39 2.86
N ASP A 248 27.05 7.19 1.90
CA ASP A 248 26.42 8.25 1.09
C ASP A 248 25.42 9.05 1.94
N ALA A 249 24.46 8.41 2.59
CA ALA A 249 23.48 9.07 3.46
C ALA A 249 24.13 9.81 4.65
N GLU A 250 25.16 9.23 5.29
CA GLU A 250 25.91 9.92 6.33
C GLU A 250 26.74 11.11 5.78
N ARG A 251 27.08 11.13 4.48
CA ARG A 251 27.67 12.32 3.82
C ARG A 251 26.60 13.39 3.58
N GLU A 252 25.44 13.01 3.04
CA GLU A 252 24.33 13.93 2.78
C GLU A 252 23.82 14.61 4.07
N VAL A 253 23.65 13.85 5.17
CA VAL A 253 23.29 14.42 6.47
C VAL A 253 24.37 15.39 6.99
N ARG A 254 25.66 15.10 6.78
CA ARG A 254 26.75 16.01 7.15
C ARG A 254 26.75 17.29 6.31
N GLU A 255 26.43 17.20 5.02
CA GLU A 255 26.30 18.36 4.13
C GLU A 255 25.05 19.19 4.46
N MET A 256 23.90 18.56 4.72
CA MET A 256 22.68 19.21 5.19
C MET A 256 22.92 19.98 6.48
N ASN A 257 23.57 19.36 7.48
CA ASN A 257 23.88 20.01 8.75
C ASN A 257 24.87 21.19 8.57
N ALA A 258 25.80 21.11 7.62
CA ALA A 258 26.68 22.24 7.29
C ALA A 258 25.89 23.41 6.67
N ARG A 259 25.00 23.14 5.70
CA ARG A 259 24.11 24.16 5.11
C ARG A 259 23.18 24.78 6.16
N VAL A 260 22.66 24.00 7.11
CA VAL A 260 21.84 24.52 8.23
C VAL A 260 22.67 25.47 9.09
N LEU A 261 23.92 25.13 9.43
CA LEU A 261 24.81 26.02 10.18
C LEU A 261 25.14 27.32 9.41
N GLU A 262 25.31 27.25 8.09
CA GLU A 262 25.49 28.43 7.22
C GLU A 262 24.22 29.31 7.19
N PHE A 263 23.02 28.70 7.20
CA PHE A 263 21.74 29.42 7.33
C PHE A 263 21.55 30.03 8.72
N GLU A 264 21.98 29.37 9.80
CA GLU A 264 21.98 29.93 11.15
C GLU A 264 22.99 31.09 11.29
N GLU A 265 24.18 30.99 10.72
CA GLU A 265 25.20 32.05 10.71
C GLU A 265 24.75 33.28 9.90
N THR A 266 24.07 33.07 8.77
CA THR A 266 23.51 34.18 7.97
C THR A 266 22.25 34.78 8.60
N LEU A 267 21.45 33.98 9.31
CA LEU A 267 20.31 34.48 10.09
C LEU A 267 20.77 35.30 11.30
N THR A 268 21.76 34.85 12.06
CA THR A 268 22.31 35.61 13.20
C THR A 268 22.96 36.92 12.75
N ARG A 269 23.77 36.90 11.66
CA ARG A 269 24.26 38.15 11.04
C ARG A 269 23.13 39.12 10.71
N ARG A 270 22.08 38.64 10.02
CA ARG A 270 20.94 39.50 9.65
C ARG A 270 20.16 40.00 10.87
N GLN A 271 20.09 39.23 11.96
CA GLN A 271 19.50 39.67 13.23
C GLN A 271 20.38 40.72 13.93
N ASP A 272 21.70 40.56 13.93
CA ASP A 272 22.64 41.52 14.52
C ASP A 272 22.69 42.82 13.71
N ASP A 273 22.66 42.75 12.38
CA ASP A 273 22.57 43.90 11.48
C ASP A 273 21.25 44.65 11.70
N ALA A 274 20.11 43.94 11.73
CA ALA A 274 18.80 44.56 11.99
C ALA A 274 18.69 45.16 13.41
N GLN A 275 19.33 44.54 14.42
CA GLN A 275 19.44 45.12 15.77
C GLN A 275 20.31 46.38 15.78
N GLN A 276 21.41 46.42 15.04
CA GLN A 276 22.24 47.61 14.88
C GLN A 276 21.49 48.73 14.16
N GLU A 277 20.79 48.44 13.06
CA GLU A 277 19.93 49.40 12.36
C GLU A 277 18.82 49.93 13.28
N PHE A 278 18.15 49.06 14.05
CA PHE A 278 17.14 49.46 15.02
C PHE A 278 17.73 50.35 16.14
N LEU A 279 18.91 50.03 16.68
CA LEU A 279 19.58 50.86 17.67
C LEU A 279 20.02 52.22 17.09
N VAL A 280 20.50 52.26 15.85
CA VAL A 280 20.84 53.52 15.16
C VAL A 280 19.59 54.37 14.95
N LEU A 281 18.49 53.78 14.45
CA LEU A 281 17.22 54.48 14.25
C LEU A 281 16.61 54.94 15.58
N HIS A 282 16.68 54.12 16.63
CA HIS A 282 16.24 54.49 17.98
C HIS A 282 17.04 55.67 18.53
N ASN A 283 18.38 55.63 18.44
CA ASN A 283 19.24 56.74 18.86
C ASN A 283 18.99 58.02 18.04
N GLN A 284 18.71 57.90 16.73
CA GLN A 284 18.29 59.02 15.90
C GLN A 284 16.93 59.60 16.33
N ALA A 285 15.96 58.74 16.65
CA ALA A 285 14.63 59.14 17.13
C ALA A 285 14.70 59.80 18.53
N VAL A 286 15.52 59.28 19.44
CA VAL A 286 15.81 59.90 20.75
C VAL A 286 16.47 61.27 20.54
N ALA A 287 17.54 61.37 19.75
CA ALA A 287 18.19 62.65 19.46
C ALA A 287 17.28 63.65 18.70
N HIS A 288 16.23 63.16 18.01
CA HIS A 288 15.19 64.00 17.41
C HIS A 288 14.18 64.49 18.46
N ALA A 289 13.74 63.64 19.38
CA ALA A 289 12.88 64.01 20.51
C ALA A 289 13.58 64.95 21.50
N GLU A 290 14.87 64.73 21.79
CA GLU A 290 15.72 65.62 22.58
C GLU A 290 15.87 67.00 21.90
N ARG A 291 15.99 67.03 20.57
CA ARG A 291 16.02 68.30 19.82
C ARG A 291 14.68 69.04 19.89
N ILE A 292 13.56 68.35 19.67
CA ILE A 292 12.22 68.95 19.77
C ILE A 292 11.94 69.46 21.20
N THR A 293 12.31 68.70 22.23
CA THR A 293 12.14 69.14 23.62
C THR A 293 13.09 70.28 23.99
N THR A 294 14.31 70.33 23.44
CA THR A 294 15.23 71.46 23.63
C THR A 294 14.69 72.71 22.94
N ASP A 295 14.25 72.62 21.68
CA ASP A 295 13.67 73.72 20.90
C ASP A 295 12.37 74.26 21.54
N ALA A 296 11.48 73.37 21.99
CA ALA A 296 10.29 73.76 22.75
C ALA A 296 10.63 74.43 24.08
N ASN A 297 11.65 73.96 24.81
CA ASN A 297 12.11 74.61 26.03
C ASN A 297 12.77 75.98 25.76
N GLU A 298 13.51 76.14 24.66
CA GLU A 298 14.07 77.42 24.23
C GLU A 298 12.97 78.40 23.79
N GLN A 299 11.96 77.93 23.05
CA GLN A 299 10.77 78.73 22.69
C GLN A 299 10.00 79.18 23.94
N VAL A 300 9.81 78.29 24.92
CA VAL A 300 9.19 78.64 26.21
C VAL A 300 10.05 79.67 26.96
N ALA A 301 11.36 79.47 27.07
CA ALA A 301 12.27 80.40 27.72
C ALA A 301 12.28 81.78 27.04
N ALA A 302 12.33 81.83 25.70
CA ALA A 302 12.27 83.05 24.92
C ALA A 302 10.92 83.77 25.06
N SER A 303 9.81 83.02 25.18
CA SER A 303 8.49 83.59 25.46
C SER A 303 8.38 84.19 26.86
N LEU A 304 9.01 83.56 27.87
CA LEU A 304 9.08 84.07 29.24
C LEU A 304 9.96 85.32 29.35
N ASP A 305 11.12 85.33 28.70
CA ASP A 305 12.01 86.49 28.59
C ASP A 305 11.35 87.64 27.78
N HIS A 306 10.57 87.32 26.74
CA HIS A 306 9.73 88.30 26.04
C HIS A 306 8.65 88.89 26.95
N ALA A 307 7.94 88.05 27.72
CA ALA A 307 6.94 88.49 28.70
C ALA A 307 7.58 89.36 29.81
N GLN A 308 8.74 88.98 30.34
CA GLN A 308 9.50 89.76 31.32
C GLN A 308 9.97 91.11 30.77
N ARG A 309 10.40 91.18 29.50
CA ARG A 309 10.69 92.46 28.84
C ARG A 309 9.46 93.33 28.65
N ILE A 310 8.29 92.73 28.38
CA ILE A 310 7.03 93.49 28.29
C ILE A 310 6.61 93.99 29.67
N SER A 311 6.67 93.17 30.72
CA SER A 311 6.33 93.59 32.08
C SER A 311 7.30 94.67 32.60
N GLY A 312 8.61 94.52 32.38
CA GLY A 312 9.60 95.56 32.73
C GLY A 312 9.36 96.89 32.00
N LYS A 313 9.00 96.84 30.71
CA LYS A 313 8.57 98.04 29.97
C LYS A 313 7.27 98.63 30.53
N ALA A 314 6.31 97.80 30.93
CA ALA A 314 5.06 98.24 31.53
C ALA A 314 5.30 98.91 32.89
N ASP A 315 6.14 98.34 33.75
CA ASP A 315 6.58 98.92 35.02
C ASP A 315 7.28 100.28 34.80
N ASP A 316 8.15 100.39 33.80
CA ASP A 316 8.84 101.65 33.47
C ASP A 316 7.90 102.70 32.87
N TYR A 317 6.93 102.31 32.03
CA TYR A 317 5.84 103.20 31.63
C TYR A 317 4.98 103.63 32.82
N GLU A 318 4.68 102.73 33.77
CA GLU A 318 3.90 103.05 34.96
C GLU A 318 4.67 103.99 35.91
N ARG A 319 5.99 103.81 36.07
CA ARG A 319 6.89 104.74 36.78
C ARG A 319 6.94 106.09 36.09
N LEU A 320 7.10 106.11 34.76
CA LEU A 320 7.10 107.35 33.98
C LEU A 320 5.78 108.09 34.15
N MET A 321 4.63 107.42 33.99
CA MET A 321 3.30 108.00 34.17
C MET A 321 3.06 108.49 35.60
N ARG A 322 3.49 107.77 36.64
CA ARG A 322 3.46 108.27 38.03
C ARG A 322 4.30 109.53 38.20
N SER A 323 5.52 109.57 37.66
CA SER A 323 6.38 110.74 37.74
C SER A 323 5.81 111.94 36.98
N GLN A 324 5.22 111.70 35.81
CA GLN A 324 4.54 112.72 35.01
C GLN A 324 3.31 113.26 35.75
N ALA A 325 2.48 112.40 36.33
CA ALA A 325 1.36 112.78 37.18
C ALA A 325 1.81 113.65 38.37
N GLN A 326 2.89 113.27 39.08
CA GLN A 326 3.49 114.07 40.16
C GLN A 326 3.98 115.44 39.68
N THR A 327 4.60 115.54 38.49
CA THR A 327 5.00 116.85 37.92
C THR A 327 3.81 117.73 37.54
N ILE A 328 2.75 117.14 36.98
CA ILE A 328 1.49 117.85 36.66
C ILE A 328 0.80 118.32 37.93
N GLU A 329 0.78 117.50 38.98
CA GLU A 329 0.24 117.90 40.30
C GLU A 329 1.08 119.03 40.92
N ALA A 330 2.41 118.94 40.89
CA ALA A 330 3.29 119.98 41.42
C ALA A 330 3.15 121.32 40.67
N ASP A 331 3.07 121.29 39.34
CA ASP A 331 2.79 122.49 38.52
C ASP A 331 1.39 123.04 38.81
N ALA A 332 0.36 122.19 38.90
CA ALA A 332 -0.98 122.62 39.31
C ALA A 332 -0.99 123.27 40.71
N GLN A 333 -0.24 122.74 41.68
CA GLN A 333 -0.06 123.36 43.01
C GLN A 333 0.68 124.70 42.94
N VAL A 334 1.71 124.84 42.08
CA VAL A 334 2.42 126.12 41.87
C VAL A 334 1.49 127.16 41.23
N ARG A 335 0.76 126.80 40.17
CA ARG A 335 -0.25 127.65 39.53
C ARG A 335 -1.35 128.08 40.51
N ALA A 336 -1.81 127.17 41.37
CA ALA A 336 -2.79 127.47 42.41
C ALA A 336 -2.25 128.41 43.51
N ARG A 337 -0.95 128.34 43.85
CA ARG A 337 -0.31 129.30 44.76
C ARG A 337 -0.18 130.67 44.11
N ASP A 338 0.28 130.73 42.87
CA ASP A 338 0.40 131.98 42.12
C ASP A 338 -0.96 132.66 41.86
N THR A 339 -2.05 131.93 41.60
CA THR A 339 -3.39 132.54 41.53
C THR A 339 -3.88 133.04 42.89
N LEU A 340 -3.58 132.34 43.98
CA LEU A 340 -3.86 132.81 45.35
C LEU A 340 -3.04 134.06 45.71
N ASP A 341 -1.77 134.14 45.32
CA ASP A 341 -0.92 135.30 45.59
C ASP A 341 -1.27 136.50 44.69
N ARG A 342 -1.60 136.28 43.42
CA ARG A 342 -2.23 137.31 42.56
C ARG A 342 -3.57 137.80 43.13
N ALA A 343 -4.37 136.91 43.72
CA ALA A 343 -5.60 137.29 44.43
C ALA A 343 -5.29 138.10 45.71
N ARG A 344 -4.30 137.71 46.52
CA ARG A 344 -3.86 138.48 47.70
C ARG A 344 -3.38 139.87 47.32
N VAL A 345 -2.53 140.01 46.31
CA VAL A 345 -2.04 141.32 45.82
C VAL A 345 -3.19 142.17 45.28
N LYS A 346 -4.16 141.57 44.57
CA LYS A 346 -5.37 142.28 44.12
C LYS A 346 -6.22 142.75 45.31
N SER A 347 -6.43 141.91 46.31
CA SER A 347 -7.17 142.26 47.54
C SER A 347 -6.46 143.35 48.34
N GLN A 348 -5.14 143.27 48.51
CA GLN A 348 -4.35 144.31 49.17
C GLN A 348 -4.49 145.64 48.42
N LYS A 349 -4.35 145.64 47.09
CA LYS A 349 -4.54 146.85 46.27
C LYS A 349 -5.96 147.44 46.38
N ILE A 350 -6.99 146.59 46.56
CA ILE A 350 -8.36 147.05 46.84
C ILE A 350 -8.43 147.69 48.24
N VAL A 351 -7.85 147.05 49.27
CA VAL A 351 -7.78 147.60 50.63
C VAL A 351 -7.04 148.94 50.64
N ASP A 352 -5.86 149.03 50.03
CA ASP A 352 -5.08 150.27 49.93
C ASP A 352 -5.86 151.38 49.21
N SER A 353 -6.58 151.02 48.13
CA SER A 353 -7.44 151.95 47.39
C SER A 353 -8.63 152.44 48.22
N VAL A 354 -9.26 151.57 49.02
CA VAL A 354 -10.36 151.92 49.92
C VAL A 354 -9.86 152.76 51.10
N THR A 355 -8.70 152.43 51.69
CA THR A 355 -8.06 153.21 52.75
C THR A 355 -7.62 154.59 52.26
N SER A 356 -7.07 154.68 51.04
CA SER A 356 -6.75 155.96 50.40
C SER A 356 -8.01 156.80 50.17
N HIS A 357 -9.06 156.21 49.58
CA HIS A 357 -10.32 156.90 49.31
C HIS A 357 -11.00 157.37 50.61
N THR A 358 -11.10 156.53 51.63
CA THR A 358 -11.66 156.93 52.95
C THR A 358 -10.83 158.01 53.63
N SER A 359 -9.49 157.97 53.54
CA SER A 359 -8.64 159.06 54.06
C SER A 359 -8.78 160.37 53.27
N THR A 360 -9.17 160.29 51.99
CA THR A 360 -9.46 161.45 51.13
C THR A 360 -10.82 162.04 51.47
N VAL A 361 -11.86 161.21 51.63
CA VAL A 361 -13.20 161.62 52.09
C VAL A 361 -13.15 162.20 53.51
N LEU A 362 -12.31 161.66 54.40
CA LEU A 362 -12.10 162.22 55.74
C LEU A 362 -11.45 163.61 55.67
N ARG A 363 -10.44 163.81 54.81
CA ARG A 363 -9.83 165.13 54.59
C ARG A 363 -10.80 166.12 53.96
N ASP A 364 -11.58 165.71 52.95
CA ASP A 364 -12.58 166.56 52.32
C ASP A 364 -13.67 166.98 53.32
N ALA A 365 -14.09 166.08 54.22
CA ALA A 365 -14.97 166.41 55.34
C ALA A 365 -14.31 167.38 56.37
N GLU A 366 -13.02 167.23 56.67
CA GLU A 366 -12.26 168.18 57.51
C GLU A 366 -12.05 169.55 56.85
N ASP A 367 -11.90 169.59 55.52
CA ASP A 367 -11.79 170.81 54.72
C ASP A 367 -13.15 171.50 54.61
N GLN A 368 -14.24 170.78 54.37
CA GLN A 368 -15.61 171.31 54.46
C GLN A 368 -15.92 171.82 55.88
N ALA A 369 -15.49 171.14 56.94
CA ALA A 369 -15.64 171.61 58.31
C ALA A 369 -14.82 172.88 58.63
N ARG A 370 -13.69 173.10 57.94
CA ARG A 370 -12.94 174.37 57.99
C ARG A 370 -13.62 175.46 57.16
N GLN A 371 -14.12 175.13 55.97
CA GLN A 371 -14.87 176.02 55.09
C GLN A 371 -16.12 176.59 55.78
N LEU A 372 -16.90 175.74 56.47
CA LEU A 372 -18.10 176.14 57.21
C LEU A 372 -17.78 177.06 58.40
N ARG A 373 -16.67 176.83 59.13
CA ARG A 373 -16.23 177.77 60.19
C ARG A 373 -15.83 179.13 59.61
N TRP A 374 -15.11 179.14 58.49
CA TRP A 374 -14.71 180.37 57.82
C TRP A 374 -15.91 181.17 57.30
N GLN A 375 -16.91 180.48 56.70
CA GLN A 375 -18.17 181.10 56.28
C GLN A 375 -18.98 181.69 57.45
N GLN A 376 -19.05 181.00 58.60
CA GLN A 376 -19.67 181.56 59.81
C GLN A 376 -18.94 182.83 60.30
N GLN A 377 -17.61 182.86 60.20
CA GLN A 377 -16.80 184.02 60.59
C GLN A 377 -16.96 185.20 59.62
N GLN A 378 -17.12 184.93 58.32
CA GLN A 378 -17.47 185.94 57.31
C GLN A 378 -18.88 186.50 57.48
N LEU A 379 -19.87 185.67 57.82
CA LEU A 379 -21.23 186.13 58.13
C LEU A 379 -21.25 187.08 59.33
N ALA A 380 -20.39 186.85 60.33
CA ALA A 380 -20.25 187.74 61.48
C ALA A 380 -19.64 189.10 61.11
N SER A 381 -18.65 189.16 60.22
CA SER A 381 -18.09 190.44 59.74
C SER A 381 -19.03 191.17 58.77
N PHE A 382 -19.69 190.46 57.87
CA PHE A 382 -20.62 191.04 56.90
C PHE A 382 -21.83 191.69 57.59
N MET A 383 -22.34 191.10 58.66
CA MET A 383 -23.40 191.69 59.50
C MET A 383 -22.99 192.98 60.24
N ALA A 384 -21.69 193.30 60.33
CA ALA A 384 -21.22 194.59 60.84
C ALA A 384 -21.15 195.64 59.71
N GLU A 385 -20.64 195.27 58.55
CA GLU A 385 -20.44 196.16 57.40
C GLU A 385 -21.76 196.60 56.74
N VAL A 386 -22.76 195.70 56.71
CA VAL A 386 -24.11 195.95 56.15
C VAL A 386 -24.96 196.93 56.97
N ARG A 387 -24.50 197.42 58.13
CA ARG A 387 -25.24 198.38 58.96
C ARG A 387 -25.02 199.86 58.60
N GLU A 388 -23.95 200.22 57.88
CA GLU A 388 -23.61 201.64 57.64
C GLU A 388 -24.01 202.18 56.26
N LEU A 389 -24.31 201.34 55.25
CA LEU A 389 -24.79 201.80 53.94
C LEU A 389 -26.20 201.28 53.62
N ILE A 390 -27.16 202.21 53.54
CA ILE A 390 -28.59 201.94 53.64
C ILE A 390 -29.25 201.81 52.25
N ARG A 391 -29.77 200.60 51.95
CA ARG A 391 -30.86 200.26 50.99
C ARG A 391 -30.63 200.45 49.46
N PRO A 392 -31.42 199.78 48.59
CA PRO A 392 -32.13 198.49 48.74
C PRO A 392 -32.00 197.53 47.52
N ASP A 393 -32.54 196.30 47.65
CA ASP A 393 -32.95 195.32 46.60
C ASP A 393 -31.86 194.72 45.66
N GLY A 394 -31.88 193.43 45.25
CA GLY A 394 -32.68 192.27 45.67
C GLY A 394 -32.47 190.97 44.84
N ILE A 395 -32.72 189.80 45.48
CA ILE A 395 -33.15 188.44 44.98
C ILE A 395 -32.36 187.56 43.94
N PHE A 396 -31.94 186.34 44.39
CA PHE A 396 -32.06 184.92 43.90
C PHE A 396 -32.16 184.52 42.39
N SER A 397 -31.93 183.27 41.90
CA SER A 397 -32.13 181.89 42.47
C SER A 397 -31.16 180.73 42.00
N ASP A 398 -31.67 179.57 41.52
CA ASP A 398 -31.12 178.16 41.58
C ASP A 398 -31.17 177.41 40.19
N GLU A 399 -30.96 176.09 39.90
CA GLU A 399 -30.82 174.77 40.61
C GLU A 399 -29.84 173.82 39.78
N ALA A 400 -29.84 172.46 39.51
CA ALA A 400 -30.67 171.23 39.70
C ALA A 400 -29.84 169.87 39.50
N PRO A 401 -30.33 168.65 39.91
CA PRO A 401 -29.65 167.32 39.83
C PRO A 401 -30.42 166.18 39.05
N THR A 402 -30.00 164.86 39.06
CA THR A 402 -30.83 163.58 38.97
C THR A 402 -30.05 162.20 38.86
N LEU A 403 -30.70 161.03 38.54
CA LEU A 403 -30.35 159.60 38.89
C LEU A 403 -30.72 158.47 37.84
N GLY A 404 -30.11 157.25 37.89
CA GLY A 404 -30.66 155.92 37.42
C GLY A 404 -29.82 155.00 36.47
N THR A 405 -30.11 153.71 36.06
CA THR A 405 -30.82 152.47 36.59
C THR A 405 -30.63 151.20 35.64
N VAL A 406 -30.87 149.92 36.08
CA VAL A 406 -31.22 148.63 35.33
C VAL A 406 -30.10 147.59 34.93
N ALA A 407 -30.48 146.31 34.62
CA ALA A 407 -29.68 145.08 34.32
C ALA A 407 -30.33 144.10 33.27
N THR A 408 -29.69 142.97 32.87
CA THR A 408 -30.17 141.93 31.89
C THR A 408 -29.66 140.47 32.14
N ALA A 409 -30.19 139.47 31.39
CA ALA A 409 -29.92 138.00 31.49
C ALA A 409 -30.13 137.26 30.11
N ALA A 410 -30.40 135.93 30.09
CA ALA A 410 -30.70 135.01 28.94
C ALA A 410 -29.49 134.44 28.12
N ASP A 411 -29.51 133.30 27.37
CA ASP A 411 -30.32 132.03 27.20
C ASP A 411 -29.60 131.15 26.10
N ALA A 412 -29.88 129.87 25.74
CA ALA A 412 -30.46 128.64 26.36
C ALA A 412 -30.34 127.38 25.41
N GLU A 413 -30.43 126.14 25.96
CA GLU A 413 -30.71 124.76 25.38
C GLU A 413 -29.83 124.20 24.19
N GLU A 414 -30.04 123.08 23.44
CA GLU A 414 -31.18 122.14 23.15
C GLU A 414 -30.75 120.75 22.51
N ASP A 415 -31.56 119.67 22.71
CA ASP A 415 -31.79 118.28 22.16
C ASP A 415 -31.16 117.67 20.84
N ALA A 416 -31.27 116.37 20.44
CA ALA A 416 -31.57 114.99 20.98
C ALA A 416 -31.26 113.94 19.83
N ASP A 417 -31.63 112.64 19.69
CA ASP A 417 -32.45 111.58 20.39
C ASP A 417 -32.06 110.12 19.89
N LEU A 418 -32.89 109.06 20.06
CA LEU A 418 -32.67 107.62 19.72
C LEU A 418 -33.79 106.92 18.88
N ASP A 419 -33.53 105.74 18.26
CA ASP A 419 -34.56 104.72 17.91
C ASP A 419 -33.98 103.28 17.70
N THR A 420 -34.82 102.23 17.69
CA THR A 420 -34.46 100.78 17.62
C THR A 420 -35.57 99.87 17.06
N VAL A 421 -35.27 98.90 16.17
CA VAL A 421 -35.82 97.50 16.19
C VAL A 421 -35.16 96.53 15.17
N ASP A 422 -34.70 95.38 15.70
CA ASP A 422 -34.97 93.97 15.33
C ASP A 422 -34.76 93.33 13.92
N ALA A 423 -34.48 92.02 13.97
CA ALA A 423 -34.62 90.93 12.99
C ALA A 423 -33.94 90.96 11.59
N GLU A 424 -32.94 90.08 11.39
CA GLU A 424 -33.13 88.82 10.63
C GLU A 424 -32.00 87.81 10.90
N LEU A 425 -32.23 86.51 10.64
CA LEU A 425 -31.25 85.42 10.83
C LEU A 425 -31.47 84.29 9.82
N ILE A 426 -30.72 84.31 8.73
CA ILE A 426 -30.53 83.21 7.78
C ILE A 426 -29.04 83.22 7.41
N ASP A 427 -28.40 82.05 7.42
CA ASP A 427 -27.00 81.86 6.99
C ASP A 427 -26.97 80.94 5.76
N ASP A 428 -25.90 81.02 4.99
CA ASP A 428 -25.90 80.66 3.57
C ASP A 428 -25.23 79.31 3.23
N THR A 429 -25.36 79.02 1.95
CA THR A 429 -25.02 77.85 1.11
C THR A 429 -23.56 77.32 1.09
N GLU A 430 -23.32 76.36 0.17
CA GLU A 430 -22.06 75.67 -0.19
C GLU A 430 -21.68 74.48 0.73
N ALA A 431 -21.45 73.23 0.30
CA ALA A 431 -21.18 72.54 -1.00
C ALA A 431 -19.70 72.40 -1.42
N ASP A 432 -19.41 71.33 -2.18
CA ASP A 432 -18.09 70.75 -2.53
C ASP A 432 -17.22 70.27 -1.34
N ASP A 433 -16.25 69.34 -1.48
CA ASP A 433 -15.77 68.61 -2.66
C ASP A 433 -15.54 67.10 -2.33
N THR A 434 -15.15 66.36 -3.37
CA THR A 434 -14.81 64.94 -3.49
C THR A 434 -13.63 64.41 -2.66
N ASP A 435 -13.65 63.10 -2.41
CA ASP A 435 -12.54 62.21 -2.82
C ASP A 435 -13.10 60.79 -3.13
N ALA A 436 -12.28 59.90 -3.71
CA ALA A 436 -12.67 58.60 -4.24
C ALA A 436 -11.70 57.47 -3.88
N THR A 437 -12.06 56.23 -4.27
CA THR A 437 -11.29 54.96 -4.11
C THR A 437 -11.18 54.47 -2.64
N ASP A 438 -10.95 53.18 -2.36
CA ASP A 438 -10.80 52.02 -3.25
C ASP A 438 -11.47 50.76 -2.64
N GLU A 439 -11.75 49.74 -3.46
CA GLU A 439 -12.17 48.42 -3.00
C GLU A 439 -11.05 47.40 -3.27
N PRO A 440 -10.86 46.35 -2.44
CA PRO A 440 -11.50 45.10 -2.87
C PRO A 440 -11.98 44.16 -1.74
N ALA A 441 -12.90 43.29 -2.15
CA ALA A 441 -13.51 42.20 -1.38
C ALA A 441 -12.54 41.29 -0.59
N SER A 442 -12.97 40.90 0.60
CA SER A 442 -12.43 39.77 1.36
C SER A 442 -13.25 38.49 1.12
N GLU A 443 -12.87 37.65 0.16
CA GLU A 443 -13.49 36.31 0.02
C GLU A 443 -12.93 35.37 1.10
N PHE A 444 -13.73 35.09 2.12
CA PHE A 444 -13.39 34.16 3.20
C PHE A 444 -13.66 32.72 2.76
N ARG A 445 -12.59 31.95 2.50
CA ARG A 445 -12.59 30.49 2.34
C ARG A 445 -11.38 29.88 3.03
N GLY A 446 -11.58 28.79 3.76
CA GLY A 446 -10.52 28.09 4.49
C GLY A 446 -11.08 27.34 5.70
N ASP A 447 -12.08 26.49 5.48
CA ASP A 447 -12.64 25.61 6.51
C ASP A 447 -11.86 24.27 6.55
N GLU A 448 -11.94 23.56 7.66
CA GLU A 448 -11.08 22.41 7.97
C GLU A 448 -11.53 21.11 7.28
N ALA A 449 -10.60 20.40 6.63
CA ALA A 449 -10.75 19.00 6.26
C ALA A 449 -9.39 18.29 6.25
N LEU A 450 -9.14 17.46 7.26
CA LEU A 450 -8.19 16.35 7.19
C LEU A 450 -8.92 15.16 6.57
N ASP A 451 -8.31 14.46 5.62
CA ASP A 451 -8.72 13.11 5.22
C ASP A 451 -7.50 12.34 4.66
N ASP A 452 -7.54 11.01 4.78
CA ASP A 452 -6.32 10.19 4.88
C ASP A 452 -5.61 9.82 3.56
N GLU A 453 -4.30 9.62 3.69
CA GLU A 453 -3.38 8.99 2.74
C GLU A 453 -3.63 7.46 2.66
N LEU A 454 -4.10 6.94 1.52
CA LEU A 454 -4.29 5.50 1.32
C LEU A 454 -3.96 5.01 -0.10
N LEU A 455 -2.73 4.50 -0.22
CA LEU A 455 -2.18 3.45 -1.11
C LEU A 455 -2.99 2.98 -2.34
N ASP A 456 -2.31 2.95 -3.49
CA ASP A 456 -2.66 2.10 -4.64
C ASP A 456 -2.56 0.61 -4.27
N ASP A 457 -3.53 -0.21 -4.70
CA ASP A 457 -3.54 -1.67 -4.50
C ASP A 457 -4.07 -2.38 -5.78
N ASP A 458 -3.26 -2.36 -6.85
CA ASP A 458 -3.53 -2.99 -8.14
C ASP A 458 -3.45 -4.54 -8.03
N ALA A 459 -4.53 -5.16 -7.56
CA ALA A 459 -4.63 -6.60 -7.35
C ALA A 459 -5.74 -7.25 -8.20
N GLU A 460 -5.37 -7.85 -9.34
CA GLU A 460 -6.30 -8.58 -10.22
C GLU A 460 -6.85 -9.86 -9.54
N THR A 461 -8.02 -9.78 -8.89
CA THR A 461 -8.72 -10.97 -8.38
C THR A 461 -9.37 -11.77 -9.51
N ILE A 462 -8.71 -12.84 -9.94
CA ILE A 462 -9.24 -13.83 -10.88
C ILE A 462 -10.39 -14.61 -10.20
N ASP A 463 -11.63 -14.40 -10.63
CA ASP A 463 -12.77 -15.18 -10.14
C ASP A 463 -12.76 -16.59 -10.76
N GLY A 464 -12.46 -17.61 -9.94
CA GLY A 464 -12.23 -18.99 -10.36
C GLY A 464 -12.71 -20.01 -9.33
N LYS A 465 -14.01 -19.96 -8.98
CA LYS A 465 -14.63 -20.81 -7.94
C LYS A 465 -14.58 -22.31 -8.27
N ILE A 466 -13.53 -22.99 -7.83
CA ILE A 466 -13.49 -24.46 -7.77
C ILE A 466 -14.31 -24.92 -6.56
N THR A 467 -15.46 -25.55 -6.82
CA THR A 467 -16.26 -26.22 -5.78
C THR A 467 -15.63 -27.54 -5.39
N ILE A 468 -15.13 -27.63 -4.16
CA ILE A 468 -14.68 -28.90 -3.56
C ILE A 468 -15.89 -29.58 -2.92
N GLU A 469 -16.42 -30.63 -3.55
CA GLU A 469 -17.36 -31.54 -2.87
C GLU A 469 -16.59 -32.40 -1.85
N VAL A 470 -16.85 -32.15 -0.57
CA VAL A 470 -16.33 -33.00 0.52
C VAL A 470 -17.26 -34.22 0.64
N VAL A 471 -16.85 -35.33 0.03
CA VAL A 471 -17.50 -36.63 0.24
C VAL A 471 -17.02 -37.23 1.56
N GLU A 472 -17.79 -37.01 2.63
CA GLU A 472 -17.58 -37.71 3.90
C GLU A 472 -17.92 -39.20 3.75
N SER A 473 -16.91 -40.06 3.87
CA SER A 473 -17.09 -41.51 3.86
C SER A 473 -17.47 -42.02 5.26
N ASP A 474 -18.78 -42.14 5.53
CA ASP A 474 -19.29 -42.63 6.81
C ASP A 474 -19.05 -44.12 7.01
N GLU A 475 -18.07 -44.47 7.86
CA GLU A 475 -17.66 -45.84 8.14
C GLU A 475 -18.26 -46.35 9.46
N LYS A 476 -19.50 -46.89 9.45
CA LYS A 476 -20.00 -48.04 10.27
C LYS A 476 -21.52 -48.27 10.18
N ALA A 477 -21.97 -49.37 9.58
CA ALA A 477 -23.15 -50.14 10.02
C ALA A 477 -23.32 -51.50 9.29
N SER A 478 -23.87 -52.51 9.99
CA SER A 478 -24.15 -53.90 9.53
C SER A 478 -22.89 -54.72 9.18
N ARG A 479 -22.66 -55.94 9.70
CA ARG A 479 -23.48 -57.18 9.76
C ARG A 479 -23.89 -57.70 8.38
#